data_AF-A0A0E3DBU0-F1
#
_entry.id   AF-A0A0E3DBU0-F1
#
_cell.length_a   1.000
_cell.length_b   1.000
_cell.length_c   1.000
_cell.angle_alpha   90.00
_cell.angle_beta   90.00
_cell.angle_gamma   90.00
#
_symmetry.space_group_name_H-M   'P 1'
#
loop_
_entity.id
_entity.type
_entity.pdbx_description
1 polymer ?
#
loop_
_entity_poly.entity_id
_entity_poly.type
_entity_poly.pdbx_seq_one_letter_code
_entity_poly.pdbx_strand_id
1 'polypeptide(L)'
;MLNFSLIGLFSLLLVSQNILLLNEEILILICFIIFCWAVFNRLNESISLDFINRSNIVKDSIISSIEQLINILNKNIILHKKYSILSTDFLALKNHFSNLSLSISNELCQYSIQKSQTVYRKKLLFTQRLEQQTVKLLSLLLSKKLSKIVIVRSFLTQKLEVPTFLCFHKISLREYLEIV
;
A
#
# COMPACT_ATOMS: atom_id res chain seq x y z
N MET A 1 -25.50 -84.54 -9.33
CA MET A 1 -26.41 -85.52 -9.96
C MET A 1 -27.46 -85.91 -8.92
N LEU A 2 -28.63 -85.28 -8.97
CA LEU A 2 -29.78 -85.78 -8.22
C LEU A 2 -30.12 -87.15 -8.81
N ASN A 3 -30.12 -88.19 -7.98
CA ASN A 3 -30.49 -89.54 -8.41
C ASN A 3 -31.97 -89.52 -8.81
N PHE A 4 -32.24 -89.32 -10.10
CA PHE A 4 -33.59 -89.34 -10.65
C PHE A 4 -34.35 -90.63 -10.29
N SER A 5 -33.65 -91.74 -10.05
CA SER A 5 -34.25 -92.98 -9.54
C SER A 5 -34.79 -92.85 -8.11
N LEU A 6 -34.09 -92.15 -7.22
CA LEU A 6 -34.54 -91.90 -5.85
C LEU A 6 -35.74 -90.96 -5.83
N ILE A 7 -35.75 -89.94 -6.69
CA ILE A 7 -36.89 -89.00 -6.83
C ILE A 7 -38.12 -89.76 -7.35
N GLY A 8 -37.95 -90.64 -8.36
CA GLY A 8 -39.03 -91.46 -8.88
C GLY A 8 -39.57 -92.48 -7.89
N LEU A 9 -38.70 -93.10 -7.08
CA LEU A 9 -39.12 -94.00 -5.99
C LEU A 9 -39.89 -93.24 -4.90
N PHE A 10 -39.45 -92.03 -4.54
CA PHE A 10 -40.10 -91.20 -3.53
C PHE A 10 -41.47 -90.70 -4.01
N SER A 11 -41.61 -90.34 -5.28
CA SER A 11 -42.91 -89.97 -5.86
C SER A 11 -43.88 -91.14 -5.92
N LEU A 12 -43.41 -92.34 -6.29
CA LEU A 12 -44.21 -93.57 -6.26
C LEU A 12 -44.68 -93.92 -4.83
N LEU A 13 -43.83 -93.71 -3.82
CA LEU A 13 -44.18 -93.89 -2.40
C LEU A 13 -45.25 -92.88 -1.94
N LEU A 14 -45.15 -91.62 -2.37
CA LEU A 14 -46.12 -90.57 -2.04
C LEU A 14 -47.49 -90.80 -2.71
N VAL A 15 -47.50 -91.33 -3.93
CA VAL A 15 -48.72 -91.74 -4.64
C VAL A 15 -49.34 -92.97 -4.00
N SER A 16 -48.54 -93.98 -3.63
CA SER A 16 -49.06 -95.21 -3.01
C SER A 16 -49.64 -95.00 -1.62
N GLN A 17 -49.14 -94.00 -0.88
CA GLN A 17 -49.70 -93.57 0.41
C GLN A 17 -50.92 -92.64 0.28
N ASN A 18 -51.40 -92.36 -0.95
CA ASN A 18 -52.49 -91.41 -1.24
C ASN A 18 -52.27 -89.98 -0.69
N ILE A 19 -51.05 -89.63 -0.31
CA ILE A 19 -50.70 -88.28 0.18
C ILE A 19 -50.73 -87.28 -0.98
N LEU A 20 -50.35 -87.74 -2.17
CA LEU A 20 -50.36 -86.97 -3.41
C LEU A 20 -51.33 -87.63 -4.40
N LEU A 21 -52.55 -87.09 -4.47
CA LEU A 21 -53.52 -87.48 -5.48
C LEU A 21 -53.15 -86.75 -6.77
N LEU A 22 -52.59 -87.45 -7.76
CA LEU A 22 -52.13 -86.85 -9.02
C LEU A 22 -53.34 -86.26 -9.78
N ASN A 23 -53.64 -84.99 -9.51
CA ASN A 23 -54.70 -84.22 -10.14
C ASN A 23 -54.10 -83.18 -11.11
N GLU A 24 -54.90 -82.70 -12.06
CA GLU A 24 -54.50 -81.65 -13.02
C GLU A 24 -53.94 -80.41 -12.30
N GLU A 25 -54.52 -80.04 -11.16
CA GLU A 25 -54.08 -78.92 -10.33
C GLU A 25 -52.66 -79.11 -9.76
N ILE A 26 -52.27 -80.33 -9.40
CA ILE A 26 -50.93 -80.63 -8.87
C ILE A 26 -49.89 -80.60 -10.00
N LEU A 27 -50.26 -81.04 -11.20
CA LEU A 27 -49.40 -80.91 -12.38
C LEU A 27 -49.13 -79.42 -12.70
N ILE A 28 -50.17 -78.58 -12.66
CA ILE A 28 -50.05 -77.13 -12.83
C ILE A 28 -49.13 -76.54 -11.76
N LEU A 29 -49.27 -76.95 -10.49
CA LEU A 29 -48.41 -76.50 -9.40
C LEU A 29 -46.92 -76.85 -9.64
N ILE A 30 -46.63 -78.08 -10.07
CA ILE A 30 -45.26 -78.52 -10.37
C ILE A 30 -44.68 -77.71 -11.55
N CYS A 31 -45.45 -77.51 -12.61
CA CYS A 31 -45.04 -76.65 -13.74
C CYS A 31 -44.77 -75.21 -13.28
N PHE A 32 -45.60 -74.67 -12.39
CA PHE A 32 -45.40 -73.33 -11.82
C PHE A 32 -44.12 -73.25 -10.98
N ILE A 33 -43.83 -74.26 -10.14
CA ILE A 33 -42.60 -74.31 -9.35
C ILE A 33 -41.36 -74.36 -10.26
N ILE A 34 -41.38 -75.18 -11.31
CA ILE A 34 -40.28 -75.26 -12.30
C ILE A 34 -40.11 -73.93 -13.03
N PHE A 35 -41.22 -73.29 -13.44
CA PHE A 35 -41.19 -71.97 -14.06
C PHE A 35 -40.60 -70.92 -13.12
N CYS A 36 -41.06 -70.84 -11.87
CA CYS A 36 -40.53 -69.93 -10.86
C CYS A 36 -39.03 -70.15 -10.61
N TRP A 37 -38.58 -71.41 -10.54
CA TRP A 37 -37.17 -71.72 -10.38
C TRP A 37 -36.33 -71.32 -11.59
N ALA A 38 -36.81 -71.58 -12.80
CA ALA A 38 -36.13 -71.20 -14.04
C ALA A 38 -36.05 -69.66 -14.20
N VAL A 39 -37.15 -68.97 -13.90
CA VAL A 39 -37.21 -67.49 -13.91
C VAL A 39 -36.29 -66.91 -12.85
N PHE A 40 -36.30 -67.45 -11.63
CA PHE A 40 -35.42 -67.00 -10.55
C PHE A 40 -33.94 -67.14 -10.94
N ASN A 41 -33.52 -68.31 -11.44
CA ASN A 41 -32.12 -68.52 -11.84
C ASN A 41 -31.68 -67.56 -12.96
N ARG A 42 -32.55 -67.33 -13.96
CA ARG A 42 -32.25 -66.41 -15.07
C ARG A 42 -32.22 -64.94 -14.63
N LEU A 43 -33.16 -64.53 -13.77
CA LEU A 43 -33.24 -63.14 -13.32
C LEU A 43 -32.16 -62.81 -12.29
N ASN A 44 -31.80 -63.73 -11.41
CA ASN A 44 -30.82 -63.50 -10.34
C ASN A 44 -29.47 -63.03 -10.90
N GLU A 45 -28.98 -63.65 -11.97
CA GLU A 45 -27.74 -63.24 -12.62
C GLU A 45 -27.86 -61.83 -13.22
N SER A 46 -28.94 -61.54 -13.94
CA SER A 46 -29.16 -60.21 -14.51
C SER A 46 -29.30 -59.10 -13.46
N ILE A 47 -29.98 -59.38 -12.35
CA ILE A 47 -30.22 -58.44 -11.25
C ILE A 47 -28.90 -58.17 -10.51
N SER A 48 -28.12 -59.22 -10.24
CA SER A 48 -26.83 -59.06 -9.56
C SER A 48 -25.83 -58.26 -10.41
N LEU A 49 -25.78 -58.49 -11.73
CA LEU A 49 -24.96 -57.69 -12.65
C LEU A 49 -25.42 -56.23 -12.70
N ASP A 50 -26.73 -55.95 -12.75
CA ASP A 50 -27.24 -54.56 -12.72
C ASP A 50 -26.90 -53.87 -11.41
N PHE A 51 -27.01 -54.55 -10.26
CA PHE A 51 -26.60 -54.00 -8.97
C PHE A 51 -25.10 -53.68 -8.92
N ILE A 52 -24.24 -54.57 -9.43
CA ILE A 52 -22.79 -54.33 -9.50
C ILE A 52 -22.50 -53.12 -10.38
N ASN A 53 -23.12 -53.04 -11.55
CA ASN A 53 -22.92 -51.92 -12.48
C ASN A 53 -23.36 -50.59 -11.87
N ARG A 54 -24.55 -50.53 -11.25
CA ARG A 54 -25.04 -49.34 -10.55
C ARG A 54 -24.14 -48.94 -9.39
N SER A 55 -23.68 -49.91 -8.60
CA SER A 55 -22.74 -49.68 -7.50
C SER A 55 -21.44 -49.05 -8.00
N ASN A 56 -20.88 -49.56 -9.10
CA ASN A 56 -19.66 -49.02 -9.71
C ASN A 56 -19.88 -47.59 -10.24
N ILE A 57 -20.99 -47.33 -10.94
CA ILE A 57 -21.33 -45.99 -11.43
C ILE A 57 -21.43 -44.99 -10.26
N VAL A 58 -22.11 -45.37 -9.18
CA VAL A 58 -22.23 -44.51 -7.99
C VAL A 58 -20.86 -44.28 -7.36
N LYS A 59 -20.04 -45.33 -7.20
CA LYS A 59 -18.67 -45.22 -6.68
C LYS A 59 -17.82 -44.25 -7.51
N ASP A 60 -17.83 -44.39 -8.84
CA ASP A 60 -17.03 -43.55 -9.73
C ASP A 60 -17.52 -42.09 -9.71
N SER A 61 -18.83 -41.88 -9.62
CA SER A 61 -19.41 -40.53 -9.47
C SER A 61 -18.99 -39.86 -8.15
N ILE A 62 -18.89 -40.62 -7.06
CA ILE A 62 -18.45 -40.11 -5.76
C ILE A 62 -16.95 -39.79 -5.81
N ILE A 63 -16.14 -40.70 -6.35
CA ILE A 63 -14.68 -40.51 -6.48
C ILE A 63 -14.39 -39.25 -7.29
N SER A 64 -14.98 -39.12 -8.48
CA SER A 64 -14.79 -37.94 -9.33
C SER A 64 -15.24 -36.64 -8.66
N SER A 65 -16.35 -36.65 -7.93
CA SER A 65 -16.82 -35.49 -7.17
C SER A 65 -15.84 -35.09 -6.05
N ILE A 66 -15.29 -36.07 -5.34
CA ILE A 66 -14.29 -35.83 -4.28
C ILE A 66 -12.99 -35.29 -4.89
N GLU A 67 -12.52 -35.85 -6.00
CA GLU A 67 -11.32 -35.35 -6.69
C GLU A 67 -11.49 -33.91 -7.16
N GLN A 68 -12.66 -33.56 -7.68
CA GLN A 68 -12.98 -32.17 -8.06
C GLN A 68 -12.94 -31.24 -6.84
N LEU A 69 -13.55 -31.64 -5.71
CA LEU A 69 -13.51 -30.86 -4.48
C LEU A 69 -12.09 -30.67 -3.96
N ILE A 70 -11.27 -31.72 -3.96
CA ILE A 70 -9.85 -31.64 -3.56
C ILE A 70 -9.10 -30.65 -4.45
N ASN A 71 -9.33 -30.70 -5.76
CA ASN A 71 -8.70 -29.77 -6.70
C ASN A 71 -9.11 -28.32 -6.46
N ILE A 72 -10.39 -28.06 -6.19
CA ILE A 72 -10.90 -26.72 -5.86
C ILE A 72 -10.29 -26.22 -4.54
N LEU A 73 -10.25 -27.07 -3.51
CA LEU A 73 -9.67 -26.74 -2.21
C LEU A 73 -8.18 -26.41 -2.32
N ASN A 74 -7.41 -27.22 -3.06
CA ASN A 74 -5.99 -26.97 -3.29
C ASN A 74 -5.76 -25.63 -4.01
N LYS A 75 -6.56 -25.33 -5.04
CA LYS A 75 -6.50 -24.02 -5.73
C LYS A 75 -6.79 -22.86 -4.77
N ASN A 76 -7.82 -23.00 -3.93
CA ASN A 76 -8.18 -21.97 -2.95
C ASN A 76 -7.08 -21.76 -1.89
N ILE A 77 -6.46 -22.83 -1.41
CA ILE A 77 -5.33 -22.73 -0.46
C ILE A 77 -4.15 -21.97 -1.10
N ILE A 78 -3.81 -22.29 -2.36
CA ILE A 78 -2.74 -21.59 -3.09
C ILE A 78 -3.09 -20.11 -3.27
N LEU A 79 -4.33 -19.79 -3.65
CA LEU A 79 -4.80 -18.41 -3.78
C LEU A 79 -4.73 -17.66 -2.44
N HIS A 80 -5.19 -18.27 -1.35
CA HIS A 80 -5.16 -17.67 -0.02
C HIS A 80 -3.72 -17.36 0.42
N LYS A 81 -2.77 -18.27 0.17
CA LYS A 81 -1.35 -18.03 0.43
C LYS A 81 -0.81 -16.85 -0.38
N LYS A 82 -1.15 -16.76 -1.67
CA LYS A 82 -0.76 -15.62 -2.53
C LYS A 82 -1.33 -14.29 -2.02
N TYR A 83 -2.59 -14.26 -1.60
CA TYR A 83 -3.21 -13.06 -1.03
C TYR A 83 -2.55 -12.63 0.28
N SER A 84 -2.18 -13.58 1.14
CA SER A 84 -1.45 -13.29 2.38
C SER A 84 -0.11 -12.63 2.10
N ILE A 85 0.67 -13.16 1.14
CA ILE A 85 1.96 -12.58 0.72
C ILE A 85 1.76 -11.17 0.15
N LEU A 86 0.77 -11.00 -0.73
CA LEU A 86 0.44 -9.70 -1.32
C LEU A 86 0.07 -8.66 -0.24
N SER A 87 -0.67 -9.08 0.79
CA SER A 87 -1.00 -8.22 1.93
C SER A 87 0.23 -7.80 2.72
N THR A 88 1.18 -8.71 2.93
CA THR A 88 2.45 -8.37 3.61
C THR A 88 3.31 -7.44 2.77
N ASP A 89 3.35 -7.63 1.44
CA ASP A 89 4.09 -6.77 0.52
C ASP A 89 3.50 -5.35 0.49
N PHE A 90 2.17 -5.22 0.49
CA PHE A 90 1.52 -3.91 0.58
C PHE A 90 1.81 -3.18 1.89
N LEU A 91 1.88 -3.90 3.01
CA LEU A 91 2.28 -3.31 4.29
C LEU A 91 3.74 -2.84 4.27
N ALA A 92 4.64 -3.64 3.71
CA ALA A 92 6.03 -3.25 3.53
C ALA A 92 6.14 -2.00 2.63
N LEU A 93 5.42 -1.99 1.51
CA LEU A 93 5.38 -0.86 0.58
C LEU A 93 4.88 0.42 1.27
N LYS A 94 3.80 0.33 2.04
CA LYS A 94 3.28 1.46 2.84
C LYS A 94 4.34 2.01 3.79
N ASN A 95 5.06 1.13 4.49
CA ASN A 95 6.12 1.54 5.41
C ASN A 95 7.28 2.21 4.67
N HIS A 96 7.69 1.68 3.52
CA HIS A 96 8.72 2.30 2.69
C HIS A 96 8.31 3.69 2.19
N PHE A 97 7.09 3.85 1.69
CA PHE A 97 6.58 5.16 1.27
C PHE A 97 6.49 6.15 2.43
N SER A 98 6.03 5.71 3.59
CA SER A 98 5.97 6.55 4.79
C SER A 98 7.37 7.03 5.18
N ASN A 99 8.34 6.12 5.25
CA ASN A 99 9.72 6.47 5.60
C ASN A 99 10.35 7.42 4.57
N LEU A 100 10.17 7.13 3.28
CA LEU A 100 10.67 8.00 2.21
C LEU A 100 10.03 9.38 2.27
N SER A 101 8.72 9.48 2.52
CA SER A 101 8.03 10.76 2.66
C SER A 101 8.56 11.58 3.83
N LEU A 102 8.83 10.94 4.97
CA LEU A 102 9.42 11.56 6.15
C LEU A 102 10.85 12.05 5.90
N SER A 103 11.67 11.22 5.23
CA SER A 103 13.02 11.60 4.85
C SER A 103 13.02 12.80 3.91
N ILE A 104 12.17 12.79 2.87
CA ILE A 104 12.04 13.91 1.94
C ILE A 104 11.56 15.18 2.64
N SER A 105 10.56 15.08 3.52
CA SER A 105 10.08 16.26 4.25
C SER A 105 11.16 16.87 5.14
N ASN A 106 11.96 16.03 5.80
CA ASN A 106 13.03 16.49 6.67
C ASN A 106 14.15 17.16 5.87
N GLU A 107 14.60 16.55 4.77
CA GLU A 107 15.63 17.10 3.89
C GLU A 107 15.18 18.39 3.21
N LEU A 108 13.93 18.48 2.74
CA LEU A 108 13.37 19.70 2.16
C LEU A 108 13.32 20.84 3.17
N CYS A 109 12.89 20.57 4.41
CA CYS A 109 12.89 21.56 5.48
C CYS A 109 14.32 22.06 5.76
N GLN A 110 15.30 21.16 5.89
CA GLN A 110 16.70 21.53 6.10
C GLN A 110 17.26 22.37 4.95
N TYR A 111 17.00 21.97 3.70
CA TYR A 111 17.40 22.73 2.51
C TYR A 111 16.80 24.14 2.53
N SER A 112 15.51 24.28 2.88
CA SER A 112 14.85 25.59 2.96
C SER A 112 15.49 26.50 4.02
N ILE A 113 15.86 25.94 5.18
CA ILE A 113 16.52 26.66 6.27
C ILE A 113 17.92 27.09 5.83
N GLN A 114 18.71 26.19 5.22
CA GLN A 114 20.05 26.53 4.74
C GLN A 114 19.99 27.60 3.63
N LYS A 115 19.04 27.49 2.70
CA LYS A 115 18.82 28.49 1.65
C LYS A 115 18.46 29.86 2.24
N SER A 116 17.57 29.91 3.22
CA SER A 116 17.22 31.18 3.87
C SER A 116 18.40 31.76 4.65
N GLN A 117 19.11 30.94 5.44
CA GLN A 117 20.32 31.36 6.17
C GLN A 117 21.39 31.95 5.26
N THR A 118 21.66 31.32 4.12
CA THR A 118 22.66 31.84 3.16
C THR A 118 22.24 33.19 2.57
N VAL A 119 20.96 33.38 2.25
CA VAL A 119 20.42 34.66 1.77
C VAL A 119 20.52 35.74 2.84
N TYR A 120 20.07 35.46 4.07
CA TYR A 120 20.13 36.40 5.18
C TYR A 120 21.57 36.78 5.53
N ARG A 121 22.49 35.81 5.57
CA ARG A 121 23.92 36.06 5.82
C ARG A 121 24.53 36.99 4.76
N LYS A 122 24.20 36.79 3.48
CA LYS A 122 24.65 37.68 2.39
C LYS A 122 24.10 39.10 2.56
N LYS A 123 22.81 39.24 2.87
CA LYS A 123 22.18 40.55 3.12
C LYS A 123 22.82 41.25 4.31
N LEU A 124 23.05 40.55 5.42
CA LEU A 124 23.64 41.10 6.62
C LEU A 124 25.08 41.57 6.39
N LEU A 125 25.90 40.78 5.69
CA LEU A 125 27.25 41.19 5.28
C LEU A 125 27.25 42.43 4.37
N PHE A 126 26.26 42.53 3.47
CA PHE A 126 26.11 43.70 2.62
C PHE A 126 25.73 44.95 3.43
N THR A 127 24.75 44.83 4.34
CA THR A 127 24.37 45.93 5.25
C THR A 127 25.54 46.39 6.11
N GLN A 128 26.30 45.45 6.68
CA GLN A 128 27.49 45.76 7.48
C GLN A 128 28.55 46.52 6.67
N ARG A 129 28.78 46.12 5.41
CA ARG A 129 29.68 46.84 4.50
C ARG A 129 29.18 48.24 4.18
N LEU A 130 27.88 48.39 3.95
CA LEU A 130 27.26 49.70 3.73
C LEU A 130 27.44 50.60 4.95
N GLU A 131 27.14 50.10 6.15
CA GLU A 131 27.34 50.84 7.41
C GLU A 131 28.80 51.30 7.57
N GLN A 132 29.77 50.43 7.29
CA GLN A 132 31.19 50.82 7.36
C GLN A 132 31.54 51.94 6.37
N GLN A 133 30.99 51.90 5.16
CA GLN A 133 31.24 52.93 4.15
C GLN A 133 30.52 54.24 4.47
N THR A 134 29.29 54.18 4.99
CA THR A 134 28.56 55.38 5.41
C THR A 134 29.23 56.05 6.59
N VAL A 135 29.72 55.29 7.57
CA VAL A 135 30.51 55.83 8.70
C VAL A 135 31.78 56.55 8.20
N LYS A 136 32.50 55.95 7.25
CA LYS A 136 33.68 56.60 6.62
C LYS A 136 33.32 57.88 5.88
N LEU A 137 32.22 57.88 5.12
CA LEU A 137 31.74 59.07 4.43
C LEU A 137 31.36 60.17 5.42
N LEU A 138 30.63 59.82 6.48
CA LEU A 138 30.18 60.74 7.52
C LEU A 138 31.37 61.36 8.26
N SER A 139 32.37 60.57 8.64
CA SER A 139 33.57 61.08 9.31
C SER A 139 34.38 62.03 8.41
N LEU A 140 34.47 61.74 7.11
CA LEU A 140 35.16 62.58 6.14
C LEU A 140 34.40 63.90 5.90
N LEU A 141 33.07 63.86 5.80
CA LEU A 141 32.22 65.04 5.71
C LEU A 141 32.32 65.92 6.97
N LEU A 142 32.28 65.31 8.16
CA LEU A 142 32.45 66.02 9.43
C LEU A 142 33.83 66.68 9.52
N SER A 143 34.90 65.96 9.19
CA SER A 143 36.27 66.50 9.15
C SER A 143 36.38 67.70 8.18
N LYS A 144 35.81 67.60 6.98
CA LYS A 144 35.81 68.68 5.98
C LYS A 144 34.99 69.90 6.43
N LYS A 145 33.87 69.69 7.13
CA LYS A 145 33.07 70.78 7.71
C LYS A 145 33.81 71.46 8.85
N LEU A 146 34.42 70.69 9.75
CA LEU A 146 35.22 71.21 10.86
C LEU A 146 36.43 72.00 10.36
N SER A 147 37.16 71.50 9.36
CA SER A 147 38.31 72.24 8.79
C SER A 147 37.90 73.59 8.19
N LYS A 148 36.76 73.65 7.49
CA LYS A 148 36.19 74.93 7.02
C LYS A 148 35.87 75.88 8.17
N ILE A 149 35.24 75.39 9.23
CA ILE A 149 34.93 76.20 10.42
C ILE A 149 36.22 76.73 11.05
N VAL A 150 37.27 75.91 11.15
CA VAL A 150 38.59 76.31 11.67
C VAL A 150 39.22 77.39 10.80
N ILE A 151 39.20 77.25 9.46
CA ILE A 151 39.74 78.26 8.53
C ILE A 151 38.97 79.59 8.64
N VAL A 152 37.64 79.54 8.69
CA VAL A 152 36.80 80.74 8.85
C VAL A 152 37.10 81.40 10.20
N ARG A 153 37.20 80.61 11.27
CA ARG A 153 37.55 81.11 12.60
C ARG A 153 38.95 81.74 12.60
N SER A 154 39.95 81.09 12.00
CA SER A 154 41.31 81.62 11.93
C SER A 154 41.37 82.93 11.14
N PHE A 155 40.65 83.01 10.03
CA PHE A 155 40.53 84.24 9.23
C PHE A 155 39.88 85.38 10.01
N LEU A 156 38.79 85.10 10.74
CA LEU A 156 38.11 86.11 11.56
C LEU A 156 38.94 86.55 12.78
N THR A 157 39.76 85.65 13.33
CA THR A 157 40.65 85.97 14.47
C THR A 157 41.97 86.62 14.05
N GLN A 158 42.35 86.49 12.78
CA GLN A 158 43.52 87.19 12.26
C GLN A 158 43.20 88.68 12.19
N LYS A 159 43.93 89.48 12.98
CA LYS A 159 43.96 90.93 12.81
C LYS A 159 44.63 91.22 11.48
N LEU A 160 43.83 91.45 10.45
CA LEU A 160 44.30 91.95 9.16
C LEU A 160 44.78 93.38 9.38
N GLU A 161 46.10 93.56 9.57
CA GLU A 161 46.78 94.86 9.51
C GLU A 161 46.86 95.34 8.07
N VAL A 162 45.70 95.52 7.43
CA VAL A 162 45.63 96.13 6.11
C VAL A 162 45.46 97.64 6.33
N PRO A 163 46.45 98.46 5.94
CA PRO A 163 46.49 99.89 6.27
C PRO A 163 45.30 100.67 5.69
N THR A 164 44.70 100.20 4.59
CA THR A 164 43.50 100.82 4.01
C THR A 164 42.26 100.68 4.91
N PHE A 165 42.12 99.58 5.65
CA PHE A 165 41.00 99.36 6.57
C PHE A 165 41.18 100.09 7.92
N LEU A 166 42.42 100.25 8.38
CA LEU A 166 42.74 101.12 9.52
C LEU A 166 42.37 102.58 9.25
N CYS A 167 42.49 103.02 8.00
CA CYS A 167 42.10 104.37 7.59
C CYS A 167 40.57 104.55 7.60
N PHE A 168 39.81 103.58 7.10
CA PHE A 168 38.33 103.63 7.15
C PHE A 168 37.80 103.74 8.57
N HIS A 169 38.39 103.03 9.53
CA HIS A 169 37.99 103.14 10.93
C HIS A 169 38.35 104.49 11.55
N LYS A 170 39.46 105.13 11.14
CA LYS A 170 39.80 106.49 11.57
C LYS A 170 38.91 107.56 10.93
N ILE A 171 38.52 107.38 9.67
CA ILE A 171 37.62 108.31 8.97
C ILE A 171 36.22 108.26 9.58
N SER A 172 35.67 107.07 9.83
CA SER A 172 34.34 106.94 10.44
C SER A 172 34.28 107.46 11.88
N LEU A 173 35.35 107.28 12.67
CA LEU A 173 35.43 107.83 14.03
C LEU A 173 35.59 109.35 14.02
N ARG A 174 36.24 109.91 12.99
CA ARG A 174 36.34 111.36 12.79
C ARG A 174 35.01 111.97 12.37
N GLU A 175 34.28 111.33 11.45
CA GLU A 175 32.93 111.76 11.08
C GLU A 175 31.97 111.69 12.26
N TYR A 176 32.06 110.66 13.12
CA TYR A 176 31.20 110.55 14.30
C TYR A 176 31.52 111.62 15.38
N LEU A 177 32.79 112.03 15.51
CA LEU A 177 33.19 113.09 16.44
C LEU A 177 32.87 114.50 15.91
N GLU A 178 32.79 114.71 14.59
CA GLU A 178 32.35 115.99 14.01
C GLU A 178 30.81 116.15 14.04
N ILE A 179 30.06 115.07 14.23
CA ILE A 179 28.59 115.07 14.34
C ILE A 179 28.09 115.30 15.78
N VAL A 180 28.94 115.13 16.80
CA VAL A 180 28.63 115.44 18.23
C VAL A 180 29.11 116.84 18.58
#